data_AF-W0E603-F1
#
_entry.id   AF-W0E603-F1
#
_cell.length_a   1.000
_cell.length_b   1.000
_cell.length_c   1.000
_cell.angle_alpha   90.00
_cell.angle_beta   90.00
_cell.angle_gamma   90.00
#
_symmetry.space_group_name_H-M   'P 1'
#
loop_
_entity.id
_entity.type
_entity.pdbx_description
1 polymer ?
#
loop_
_entity_poly.entity_id
_entity_poly.type
_entity_poly.pdbx_seq_one_letter_code
_entity_poly.pdbx_strand_id
1 'polypeptide(L)' 'MESYRLASTKYYQGKLFVLVGQGPQGDYNGGRVMGKYQSNDKGKTWTFVEQVDPRIQTNG' A
#
# COMPACT_ATOMS: atom_id res chain seq x y z
N MET A 1 -2.81 -21.35 1.09
CA MET A 1 -3.25 -20.24 1.97
C MET A 1 -2.31 -19.08 1.74
N GLU A 2 -2.85 -17.99 1.22
CA GLU A 2 -2.12 -16.88 0.61
C GLU A 2 -1.20 -16.20 1.62
N SER A 3 0.09 -16.12 1.27
CA SER A 3 1.10 -15.42 2.04
C SER A 3 0.73 -13.93 2.09
N TYR A 4 0.32 -13.47 3.25
CA TYR A 4 0.26 -12.08 3.68
C TYR A 4 1.43 -11.27 3.09
N ARG A 5 1.22 -10.60 1.95
CA ARG A 5 2.12 -9.57 1.42
C ARG A 5 1.90 -8.28 2.22
N LEU A 6 2.16 -8.35 3.52
CA LEU A 6 1.95 -7.23 4.42
C LEU A 6 3.15 -6.31 4.33
N ALA A 7 2.92 -5.15 3.72
CA ALA A 7 3.81 -4.00 3.67
C ALA A 7 5.14 -4.21 2.91
N SER A 8 5.14 -3.90 1.62
CA SER A 8 6.37 -3.48 0.96
C SER A 8 6.67 -2.02 1.33
N THR A 9 7.78 -1.77 2.02
CA THR A 9 8.30 -0.42 2.22
C THR A 9 9.24 -0.08 1.06
N LYS A 10 9.01 1.05 0.40
CA LYS A 10 9.94 1.58 -0.62
C LYS A 10 10.41 2.95 -0.20
N TYR A 11 11.72 3.14 -0.16
CA TYR A 11 12.33 4.45 -0.09
C TYR A 11 12.62 4.94 -1.52
N TYR A 12 12.08 6.08 -1.89
CA TYR A 12 12.29 6.66 -3.22
C TYR A 12 12.30 8.18 -3.12
N GLN A 13 13.34 8.82 -3.66
CA GLN A 13 13.50 10.28 -3.67
C GLN A 13 13.27 10.95 -2.29
N GLY A 14 13.83 10.38 -1.22
CA GLY A 14 13.68 10.97 0.12
C GLY A 14 12.39 10.59 0.86
N LYS A 15 11.48 9.86 0.21
CA LYS A 15 10.13 9.58 0.74
C LYS A 15 9.96 8.09 1.04
N LEU A 16 9.16 7.79 2.06
CA LEU A 16 8.75 6.43 2.40
C LEU A 16 7.37 6.16 1.85
N PHE A 17 7.18 4.99 1.26
CA PHE A 17 5.90 4.49 0.80
C PHE A 17 5.56 3.16 1.46
N VAL A 18 4.29 2.99 1.82
CA VAL A 18 3.74 1.72 2.31
C VAL A 18 2.47 1.36 1.55
N LEU A 19 2.28 0.07 1.32
CA LEU A 19 1.01 -0.50 0.88
C LEU A 19 0.35 -1.21 2.05
N VAL A 20 -0.87 -0.80 2.38
CA VAL A 20 -1.66 -1.36 3.48
C VAL A 20 -2.80 -2.17 2.89
N GLY A 21 -2.80 -3.45 3.17
CA GLY A 21 -3.86 -4.37 2.80
C GLY A 21 -5.06 -4.27 3.73
N GLN A 22 -6.19 -4.82 3.28
CA GLN A 22 -7.39 -4.90 4.08
C GLN A 22 -7.30 -6.06 5.09
N GLY A 23 -8.06 -5.97 6.18
CA GLY A 23 -8.17 -7.08 7.12
C GLY A 23 -8.91 -8.29 6.51
N PRO A 24 -8.90 -9.46 7.17
CA PRO A 24 -9.49 -10.69 6.63
C PRO A 24 -10.99 -10.62 6.32
N GLN A 25 -11.70 -9.68 6.95
CA GLN A 25 -13.14 -9.43 6.73
C GLN A 25 -13.40 -8.18 5.89
N GLY A 26 -12.36 -7.48 5.44
CA GLY A 26 -12.48 -6.29 4.60
C GLY A 26 -12.78 -6.70 3.16
N ASP A 27 -13.87 -6.17 2.61
CA ASP A 27 -14.33 -6.44 1.26
C ASP A 27 -14.46 -5.16 0.42
N TYR A 28 -13.85 -4.06 0.86
CA TYR A 28 -13.90 -2.79 0.16
C TYR A 28 -13.30 -2.94 -1.25
N ASN A 29 -14.06 -2.52 -2.26
CA ASN A 29 -13.80 -2.80 -3.68
C ASN A 29 -13.54 -4.30 -3.97
N GLY A 30 -14.30 -5.18 -3.31
CA GLY A 30 -14.23 -6.64 -3.43
C GLY A 30 -12.97 -7.26 -2.83
N GLY A 31 -12.30 -6.56 -1.89
CA GLY A 31 -11.06 -7.01 -1.26
C GLY A 31 -9.83 -6.97 -2.17
N ARG A 32 -9.95 -6.30 -3.33
CA ARG A 32 -8.94 -6.36 -4.41
C ARG A 32 -7.88 -5.27 -4.35
N VAL A 33 -8.10 -4.23 -3.55
CA VAL A 33 -7.26 -3.04 -3.54
C VAL A 33 -6.56 -2.85 -2.20
N MET A 34 -5.38 -2.23 -2.26
CA MET A 34 -4.59 -1.78 -1.11
C MET A 34 -4.54 -0.26 -1.08
N GLY A 35 -4.42 0.33 0.10
CA GLY A 35 -4.15 1.76 0.25
C GLY A 35 -2.65 2.04 0.19
N LYS A 36 -2.23 2.98 -0.67
CA LYS A 36 -0.85 3.47 -0.70
C LYS A 36 -0.73 4.75 0.11
N TYR A 37 0.25 4.78 1.02
CA TYR A 37 0.53 5.93 1.86
C TYR A 37 1.97 6.38 1.68
N GLN A 38 2.19 7.68 1.84
CA GLN A 38 3.50 8.31 1.76
C GLN A 38 3.83 9.03 3.08
N SER A 39 5.08 8.95 3.51
CA SER A 39 5.64 9.79 4.57
C SER A 39 6.80 10.62 4.04
N ASN A 40 6.82 11.90 4.43
CA ASN A 40 7.91 12.85 4.14
C ASN A 40 8.78 13.14 5.38
N ASP A 41 8.45 12.57 6.53
CA ASP A 41 9.04 12.92 7.83
C ASP A 41 9.64 11.71 8.56
N LYS A 42 10.21 10.79 7.77
CA LYS A 42 10.84 9.55 8.25
C LYS A 42 9.86 8.62 8.98
N GLY A 43 8.60 8.58 8.51
CA GLY A 43 7.59 7.63 8.97
C GLY A 43 6.79 8.09 10.18
N LYS A 44 6.89 9.36 10.59
CA LYS A 44 6.12 9.89 11.74
C LYS A 44 4.67 10.16 11.37
N THR A 45 4.44 10.73 10.18
CA THR A 45 3.11 10.96 9.63
C THR A 45 2.97 10.36 8.24
N TRP A 46 1.74 10.02 7.89
CA TRP A 46 1.39 9.33 6.66
C TRP A 46 0.20 9.99 5.99
N THR A 47 0.29 10.21 4.68
CA THR A 47 -0.80 10.75 3.86
C THR A 47 -1.22 9.71 2.84
N PHE A 48 -2.53 9.54 2.67
CA PHE A 48 -3.09 8.68 1.62
C PHE A 48 -2.75 9.26 0.25
N VAL A 49 -2.28 8.41 -0.67
CA VAL A 49 -1.92 8.80 -2.03
C VAL A 49 -2.97 8.28 -3.02
N GLU A 50 -3.17 6.97 -3.05
CA GLU A 50 -4.04 6.31 -4.03
C GLU A 50 -4.41 4.89 -3.58
N GLN A 51 -5.40 4.31 -4.25
CA GLN A 51 -5.67 2.88 -4.18
C GLN A 51 -4.90 2.16 -5.28
N VAL A 52 -4.32 1.01 -4.95
CA VAL A 52 -3.55 0.20 -5.89
C VAL A 52 -4.17 -1.20 -5.93
N ASP A 53 -4.43 -1.70 -7.13
CA ASP A 53 -4.67 -3.14 -7.34
C ASP A 53 -3.31 -3.83 -7.53
N PRO A 54 -2.81 -4.60 -6.55
CA PRO A 54 -1.49 -5.23 -6.63
C PRO A 54 -1.39 -6.29 -7.75
N ARG A 55 -2.52 -6.67 -8.37
CA ARG A 55 -2.56 -7.58 -9.52
C ARG A 55 -2.35 -6.84 -10.84
N ILE A 56 -2.62 -5.53 -10.86
CA ILE A 56 -2.30 -4.66 -11.98
C ILE A 56 -0.89 -4.11 -11.72
N GLN A 57 0.13 -4.82 -12.21
CA GLN A 57 1.45 -4.23 -12.32
C GLN A 57 1.40 -3.23 -13.48
N THR A 58 1.32 -1.94 -13.18
CA THR A 58 1.62 -0.93 -14.19
C THR A 58 3.12 -1.02 -14.47
N ASN A 59 3.46 -1.75 -15.53
CA ASN A 59 4.76 -1.60 -16.17
C ASN A 59 4.86 -0.12 -16.56
N GLY A 60 5.75 0.60 -15.88
CA GLY A 60 6.08 1.98 -16.22
C GLY A 60 6.66 2.09 -17.62
#